data_AF-A0A1J9Q7D2-F1
#
_entry.id   AF-A0A1J9Q7D2-F1
#
_cell.length_a   1.000
_cell.length_b   1.000
_cell.length_c   1.000
_cell.angle_alpha   90.00
_cell.angle_beta   90.00
_cell.angle_gamma   90.00
#
_symmetry.space_group_name_H-M   'P 1'
#
loop_
_entity.id
_entity.type
_entity.pdbx_description
1 polymer ?
#
loop_
_entity_poly.entity_id
_entity_poly.type
_entity_poly.pdbx_seq_one_letter_code
_entity_poly.pdbx_strand_id
1 'polypeptide(L)'
;MAHIVSCEPQLPVAAHSDEDINTNLVKINEKVKQLNVDGLTRADQAVLKNRLSFIFLGPNECPRSNEVTTWRQSRARRTYRAIQDADNHLFLAIILTIPPTECAKTRFDKTVDYLVNLEDYSLFRFSLRTTTKRLFDSTSAEQGFAGNPNYQGFIQALFPQKIQFAYSLIRPNDLSSFLETVLEGIYTSQQWKIEREQGGKTSGCITIFVPTGEEDGSCNIVVDQTVLMEAIHKFQLSDLKLE
;
A
#
# COMPACT_ATOMS: atom_id res chain seq x y z
N MET A 1 -38.01 16.90 -3.50
CA MET A 1 -37.18 15.67 -3.43
C MET A 1 -36.33 15.61 -4.70
N ALA A 2 -35.06 15.96 -4.61
CA ALA A 2 -34.14 15.89 -5.75
C ALA A 2 -33.60 14.47 -5.85
N HIS A 3 -33.97 13.75 -6.92
CA HIS A 3 -33.34 12.49 -7.29
C HIS A 3 -31.94 12.80 -7.82
N ILE A 4 -30.91 12.50 -7.03
CA ILE A 4 -29.54 12.48 -7.52
C ILE A 4 -29.40 11.21 -8.37
N VAL A 5 -29.43 11.38 -9.68
CA VAL A 5 -29.10 10.32 -10.65
C VAL A 5 -27.59 10.11 -10.55
N SER A 6 -27.18 9.08 -9.82
CA SER A 6 -25.79 8.63 -9.78
C SER A 6 -25.45 8.03 -11.15
N CYS A 7 -24.78 8.80 -12.00
CA CYS A 7 -24.19 8.27 -13.23
C CYS A 7 -23.02 7.37 -12.82
N GLU A 8 -23.26 6.06 -12.78
CA GLU A 8 -22.18 5.08 -12.64
C GLU A 8 -21.22 5.23 -13.85
N PRO A 9 -19.92 5.46 -13.62
CA PRO A 9 -18.96 5.47 -14.72
C PRO A 9 -18.91 4.07 -15.34
N GLN A 10 -19.34 3.97 -16.60
CA GLN A 10 -19.23 2.77 -17.40
C GLN A 10 -17.91 2.82 -18.19
N LEU A 11 -17.11 1.76 -18.09
CA LEU A 11 -15.93 1.59 -18.94
C LEU A 11 -16.36 1.58 -20.42
N PRO A 12 -15.53 2.11 -21.32
CA PRO A 12 -15.74 1.96 -22.75
C PRO A 12 -15.77 0.46 -23.07
N VAL A 13 -16.95 -0.04 -23.45
CA VAL A 13 -17.10 -1.37 -24.01
C VAL A 13 -16.38 -1.35 -25.35
N ALA A 14 -15.21 -2.00 -25.43
CA ALA A 14 -14.46 -2.09 -26.67
C ALA A 14 -15.38 -2.69 -27.74
N ALA A 15 -15.60 -1.95 -28.84
CA ALA A 15 -16.63 -2.23 -29.84
C ALA A 15 -16.46 -3.56 -30.63
N HIS A 16 -15.42 -4.35 -30.31
CA HIS A 16 -15.13 -5.67 -30.87
C HIS A 16 -14.54 -6.65 -29.86
N SER A 17 -14.92 -6.57 -28.57
CA SER A 17 -14.28 -7.40 -27.54
C SER A 17 -14.65 -8.89 -27.62
N ASP A 18 -13.60 -9.70 -27.57
CA ASP A 18 -13.60 -11.14 -27.32
C ASP A 18 -14.42 -11.45 -26.05
N GLU A 19 -15.33 -12.41 -26.10
CA GLU A 19 -16.28 -12.75 -25.01
C GLU A 19 -15.57 -13.05 -23.68
N ASP A 20 -14.36 -13.63 -23.77
CA ASP A 20 -13.48 -13.92 -22.64
C ASP A 20 -12.94 -12.65 -21.95
N ILE A 21 -12.69 -11.56 -22.69
CA ILE A 21 -12.24 -10.28 -22.11
C ILE A 21 -13.38 -9.69 -21.29
N ASN A 22 -14.57 -9.61 -21.87
CA ASN A 22 -15.75 -9.06 -21.21
C ASN A 22 -16.06 -9.81 -19.91
N THR A 23 -16.01 -11.14 -19.94
CA THR A 23 -16.32 -11.97 -18.76
C THR A 23 -15.38 -11.71 -17.59
N ASN A 24 -14.08 -11.55 -17.85
CA ASN A 24 -13.10 -11.27 -16.80
C ASN A 24 -13.22 -9.84 -16.29
N LEU A 25 -13.44 -8.86 -17.17
CA LEU A 25 -13.63 -7.47 -16.79
C LEU A 25 -14.84 -7.27 -15.87
N VAL A 26 -15.96 -7.94 -16.16
CA VAL A 26 -17.14 -7.90 -15.29
C VAL A 26 -16.81 -8.37 -13.88
N LYS A 27 -16.12 -9.51 -13.73
CA LYS A 27 -15.72 -10.04 -12.41
C LYS A 27 -14.79 -9.09 -11.65
N ILE A 28 -13.83 -8.48 -12.36
CA ILE A 28 -12.87 -7.52 -11.76
C ILE A 28 -13.63 -6.28 -11.28
N ASN A 29 -14.53 -5.74 -12.10
CA ASN A 29 -15.32 -4.56 -11.75
C ASN A 29 -16.26 -4.81 -10.58
N GLU A 30 -16.94 -5.96 -10.55
CA GLU A 30 -17.77 -6.36 -9.42
C GLU A 30 -16.95 -6.46 -8.13
N LYS A 31 -15.72 -7.00 -8.22
CA LYS A 31 -14.82 -7.04 -7.07
C LYS A 31 -14.39 -5.64 -6.63
N VAL A 32 -14.04 -4.74 -7.54
CA VAL A 32 -13.70 -3.35 -7.18
C VAL A 32 -14.87 -2.64 -6.51
N LYS A 33 -16.09 -2.79 -7.04
CA LYS A 33 -17.30 -2.25 -6.40
C LYS A 33 -17.46 -2.80 -4.98
N GLN A 34 -17.30 -4.10 -4.81
CA GLN A 34 -17.36 -4.75 -3.50
C GLN A 34 -16.27 -4.24 -2.55
N LEU A 35 -15.02 -4.07 -3.02
CA LEU A 35 -13.91 -3.55 -2.21
C LEU A 35 -14.15 -2.10 -1.76
N ASN A 36 -14.77 -1.28 -2.61
CA ASN A 36 -15.13 0.10 -2.26
C ASN A 36 -16.20 0.18 -1.16
N VAL A 37 -17.17 -0.73 -1.17
CA VAL A 37 -18.29 -0.70 -0.21
C VAL A 37 -17.93 -1.43 1.09
N ASP A 38 -17.46 -2.67 0.98
CA ASP A 38 -17.31 -3.57 2.14
C ASP A 38 -15.84 -3.79 2.55
N GLY A 39 -14.87 -3.42 1.71
CA GLY A 39 -13.47 -3.77 1.91
C GLY A 39 -13.20 -5.27 1.71
N LEU A 40 -12.20 -5.83 2.38
CA LEU A 40 -11.89 -7.27 2.29
C LEU A 40 -12.83 -8.12 3.15
N THR A 41 -13.56 -9.04 2.51
CA THR A 41 -14.36 -10.05 3.23
C THR A 41 -13.48 -11.15 3.82
N ARG A 42 -14.01 -11.95 4.76
CA ARG A 42 -13.28 -13.11 5.30
C ARG A 42 -12.84 -14.10 4.22
N ALA A 43 -13.64 -14.28 3.18
CA ALA A 43 -13.29 -15.13 2.04
C ALA A 43 -12.09 -14.57 1.26
N ASP A 44 -12.07 -13.26 1.02
CA ASP A 44 -10.95 -12.58 0.36
C ASP A 44 -9.65 -12.74 1.16
N GLN A 45 -9.72 -12.61 2.48
CA GLN A 45 -8.55 -12.79 3.36
C GLN A 45 -7.96 -14.20 3.27
N ALA A 46 -8.81 -15.23 3.24
CA ALA A 46 -8.37 -16.62 3.05
C ALA A 46 -7.73 -16.85 1.67
N VAL A 47 -8.28 -16.23 0.62
CA VAL A 47 -7.71 -16.27 -0.73
C VAL A 47 -6.34 -15.59 -0.78
N LEU A 48 -6.20 -14.40 -0.20
CA LEU A 48 -4.95 -13.65 -0.17
C LEU A 48 -3.85 -14.40 0.56
N LYS A 49 -4.15 -15.04 1.70
CA LYS A 49 -3.15 -15.77 2.48
C LYS A 49 -2.37 -16.78 1.61
N ASN A 50 -3.04 -17.47 0.69
CA ASN A 50 -2.39 -18.44 -0.19
C ASN A 50 -1.79 -17.81 -1.46
N ARG A 51 -2.42 -16.77 -2.00
CA ARG A 51 -1.99 -16.19 -3.29
C ARG A 51 -0.82 -15.22 -3.13
N LEU A 52 -0.71 -14.51 -2.00
CA LEU A 52 0.39 -13.58 -1.76
C LEU A 52 1.72 -14.32 -1.60
N SER A 53 1.79 -15.42 -0.83
CA SER A 53 2.99 -16.28 -0.79
C SER A 53 3.37 -16.77 -2.17
N PHE A 54 2.39 -17.25 -2.95
CA PHE A 54 2.66 -17.75 -4.30
C PHE A 54 3.37 -16.71 -5.18
N ILE A 55 3.00 -15.43 -5.06
CA ILE A 55 3.55 -14.34 -5.87
C ILE A 55 4.88 -13.83 -5.31
N PHE A 56 4.95 -13.57 -4.00
CA PHE A 56 6.06 -12.83 -3.39
C PHE A 56 7.21 -13.69 -2.85
N LEU A 57 6.98 -14.97 -2.52
CA LEU A 57 8.08 -15.88 -2.12
C LEU A 57 8.87 -16.44 -3.30
N GLY A 58 8.37 -16.27 -4.52
CA GLY A 58 9.00 -16.84 -5.71
C GLY A 58 8.87 -18.37 -5.77
N PRO A 59 9.52 -19.02 -6.75
CA PRO A 59 9.55 -20.47 -6.81
C PRO A 59 10.27 -21.01 -5.58
N ASN A 60 9.54 -21.69 -4.69
CA ASN A 60 10.19 -22.65 -3.80
C ASN A 60 10.87 -23.67 -4.72
N GLU A 61 12.19 -23.84 -4.57
CA GLU A 61 12.95 -24.91 -5.21
C GLU A 61 12.46 -26.25 -4.65
N CYS A 62 11.24 -26.67 -5.00
CA CYS A 62 10.77 -28.02 -4.74
C CYS A 62 11.42 -28.90 -5.79
N PRO A 63 12.36 -29.80 -5.43
CA PRO A 63 13.13 -30.60 -6.39
C PRO A 63 12.30 -31.63 -7.19
N ARG A 64 10.97 -31.64 -7.00
CA ARG A 64 10.04 -32.65 -7.52
C ARG A 64 8.90 -32.07 -8.38
N SER A 65 8.91 -30.78 -8.71
CA SER A 65 7.89 -30.23 -9.61
C SER A 65 8.22 -30.55 -11.08
N ASN A 66 7.30 -31.21 -11.79
CA ASN A 66 7.41 -31.40 -13.24
C ASN A 66 7.57 -30.06 -13.96
N GLU A 67 8.38 -30.03 -15.03
CA GLU A 67 8.69 -28.82 -15.82
C GLU A 67 7.45 -28.04 -16.28
N VAL A 68 6.39 -28.76 -16.69
CA VAL A 68 5.12 -28.17 -17.13
C VAL A 68 4.43 -27.37 -16.02
N THR A 69 4.50 -27.87 -14.78
CA THR A 69 3.92 -27.18 -13.61
C THR A 69 4.72 -25.93 -13.27
N THR A 70 6.05 -26.03 -13.33
CA THR A 70 6.97 -24.90 -13.13
C THR A 70 6.73 -23.81 -14.18
N TRP A 71 6.53 -24.19 -15.44
CA TRP A 71 6.21 -23.24 -16.51
C TRP A 71 4.89 -22.50 -16.26
N ARG A 72 3.81 -23.23 -15.88
CA ARG A 72 2.50 -22.63 -15.58
C ARG A 72 2.58 -21.66 -14.40
N GLN A 73 3.28 -22.04 -13.33
CA GLN A 73 3.47 -21.16 -12.17
C GLN A 73 4.27 -19.90 -12.54
N SER A 74 5.37 -20.08 -13.27
CA SER A 74 6.23 -18.98 -13.73
C SER A 74 5.47 -18.03 -14.65
N ARG A 75 4.58 -18.56 -15.49
CA ARG A 75 3.70 -17.76 -16.35
C ARG A 75 2.69 -16.96 -15.52
N ALA A 76 1.95 -17.60 -14.62
CA ALA A 76 0.99 -16.91 -13.75
C ALA A 76 1.65 -15.78 -12.94
N ARG A 77 2.84 -16.02 -12.38
CA ARG A 77 3.61 -14.99 -11.67
C ARG A 77 3.99 -13.80 -12.55
N ARG A 78 4.44 -14.06 -13.78
CA ARG A 78 4.75 -13.00 -14.76
C ARG A 78 3.50 -12.18 -15.09
N THR A 79 2.36 -12.84 -15.30
CA THR A 79 1.08 -12.17 -15.53
C THR A 79 0.70 -11.26 -14.37
N TYR A 80 0.73 -11.76 -13.13
CA TYR A 80 0.45 -10.94 -11.95
C TYR A 80 1.41 -9.77 -11.80
N ARG A 81 2.70 -9.99 -12.07
CA ARG A 81 3.71 -8.94 -12.01
C ARG A 81 3.45 -7.85 -13.04
N ALA A 82 3.17 -8.21 -14.29
CA ALA A 82 2.83 -7.23 -15.33
C ALA A 82 1.63 -6.35 -14.95
N ILE A 83 0.61 -6.96 -14.33
CA ILE A 83 -0.55 -6.21 -13.80
C ILE A 83 -0.15 -5.31 -12.63
N GLN A 84 0.66 -5.83 -11.69
CA GLN A 84 1.14 -5.06 -10.53
C GLN A 84 1.98 -3.86 -10.95
N ASP A 85 2.86 -4.04 -11.93
CA ASP A 85 3.70 -2.99 -12.50
C ASP A 85 2.86 -1.91 -13.18
N ALA A 86 1.67 -2.27 -13.68
CA ALA A 86 0.70 -1.32 -14.25
C ALA A 86 -0.09 -0.56 -13.16
N ASP A 87 -0.74 -1.26 -12.24
CA ASP A 87 -1.42 -0.64 -11.09
C ASP A 87 -1.64 -1.62 -9.92
N ASN A 88 -1.33 -1.18 -8.70
CA ASN A 88 -1.41 -2.01 -7.49
C ASN A 88 -2.86 -2.26 -7.01
N HIS A 89 -3.81 -1.37 -7.29
CA HIS A 89 -5.22 -1.57 -6.92
C HIS A 89 -5.88 -2.58 -7.87
N LEU A 90 -5.62 -2.44 -9.17
CA LEU A 90 -6.01 -3.42 -10.18
C LEU A 90 -5.43 -4.80 -9.86
N PHE A 91 -4.15 -4.87 -9.52
CA PHE A 91 -3.51 -6.11 -9.09
C PHE A 91 -4.24 -6.78 -7.91
N LEU A 92 -4.63 -6.01 -6.89
CA LEU A 92 -5.40 -6.56 -5.76
C LEU A 92 -6.79 -7.07 -6.20
N ALA A 93 -7.47 -6.36 -7.10
CA ALA A 93 -8.75 -6.86 -7.62
C ALA A 93 -8.58 -8.17 -8.40
N ILE A 94 -7.52 -8.28 -9.21
CA ILE A 94 -7.23 -9.48 -10.01
C ILE A 94 -6.77 -10.65 -9.15
N ILE A 95 -5.85 -10.46 -8.22
CA ILE A 95 -5.39 -11.55 -7.34
C ILE A 95 -6.54 -12.12 -6.50
N LEU A 96 -7.60 -11.35 -6.23
CA LEU A 96 -8.80 -11.86 -5.55
C LEU A 96 -9.73 -12.63 -6.48
N THR A 97 -9.89 -12.19 -7.74
CA THR A 97 -10.90 -12.72 -8.67
C THR A 97 -10.39 -13.83 -9.58
N ILE A 98 -9.19 -13.66 -10.14
CA ILE A 98 -8.64 -14.56 -11.16
C ILE A 98 -7.64 -15.50 -10.47
N PRO A 99 -7.85 -16.82 -10.47
CA PRO A 99 -6.91 -17.75 -9.87
C PRO A 99 -5.63 -17.90 -10.72
N PRO A 100 -4.48 -18.30 -10.11
CA PRO A 100 -3.24 -18.51 -10.86
C PRO A 100 -3.36 -19.47 -12.06
N THR A 101 -4.26 -20.45 -11.98
CA THR A 101 -4.54 -21.40 -13.07
C THR A 101 -5.14 -20.75 -14.30
N GLU A 102 -5.92 -19.67 -14.14
CA GLU A 102 -6.46 -18.90 -15.26
C GLU A 102 -5.41 -17.94 -15.81
N CYS A 103 -4.64 -17.27 -14.94
CA CYS A 103 -3.52 -16.40 -15.34
C CYS A 103 -2.43 -17.13 -16.15
N ALA A 104 -2.32 -18.46 -16.01
CA ALA A 104 -1.38 -19.28 -16.77
C ALA A 104 -1.87 -19.65 -18.18
N LYS A 105 -3.12 -19.36 -18.54
CA LYS A 105 -3.68 -19.70 -19.86
C LYS A 105 -3.35 -18.61 -20.87
N THR A 106 -3.00 -19.01 -22.09
CA THR A 106 -2.70 -18.07 -23.21
C THR A 106 -3.91 -17.22 -23.60
N ARG A 107 -5.14 -17.74 -23.48
CA ARG A 107 -6.35 -16.95 -23.73
C ARG A 107 -6.49 -15.73 -22.81
N PHE A 108 -5.88 -15.79 -21.63
CA PHE A 108 -5.92 -14.67 -20.68
C PHE A 108 -4.96 -13.54 -21.09
N ASP A 109 -4.00 -13.80 -21.98
CA ASP A 109 -3.02 -12.80 -22.45
C ASP A 109 -3.73 -11.57 -23.03
N LYS A 110 -4.78 -11.76 -23.82
CA LYS A 110 -5.55 -10.64 -24.40
C LYS A 110 -6.17 -9.75 -23.31
N THR A 111 -6.66 -10.34 -22.23
CA THR A 111 -7.21 -9.60 -21.09
C THR A 111 -6.09 -8.84 -20.37
N VAL A 112 -4.93 -9.45 -20.20
CA VAL A 112 -3.75 -8.81 -19.58
C VAL A 112 -3.27 -7.64 -20.44
N ASP A 113 -3.12 -7.86 -21.75
CA ASP A 113 -2.71 -6.83 -22.70
C ASP A 113 -3.68 -5.66 -22.69
N TYR A 114 -5.00 -5.92 -22.66
CA TYR A 114 -6.00 -4.86 -22.51
C TYR A 114 -5.82 -4.08 -21.19
N LEU A 115 -5.67 -4.80 -20.07
CA LEU A 115 -5.61 -4.21 -18.73
C LEU A 115 -4.31 -3.43 -18.47
N VAL A 116 -3.17 -3.90 -18.96
CA VAL A 116 -1.85 -3.27 -18.78
C VAL A 116 -1.67 -2.03 -19.68
N ASN A 117 -2.46 -1.90 -20.74
CA ASN A 117 -2.39 -0.77 -21.68
C ASN A 117 -3.54 0.24 -21.49
N LEU A 118 -4.20 0.26 -20.33
CA LEU A 118 -5.21 1.28 -20.04
C LEU A 118 -4.52 2.63 -19.83
N GLU A 119 -5.11 3.69 -20.40
CA GLU A 119 -4.62 5.06 -20.20
C GLU A 119 -4.89 5.58 -18.79
N ASP A 120 -5.96 5.08 -18.16
CA ASP A 120 -6.38 5.48 -16.81
C ASP A 120 -6.85 4.29 -15.97
N TYR A 121 -6.38 4.25 -14.73
CA TYR A 121 -6.70 3.24 -13.72
C TYR A 121 -7.63 3.77 -12.61
N SER A 122 -8.14 5.00 -12.73
CA SER A 122 -9.00 5.64 -11.72
C SER A 122 -10.19 4.78 -11.31
N LEU A 123 -10.77 4.03 -12.26
CA LEU A 123 -11.91 3.14 -12.03
C LEU A 123 -11.60 1.92 -11.18
N PHE A 124 -10.32 1.56 -11.00
CA PHE A 124 -9.88 0.47 -10.14
C PHE A 124 -9.42 0.97 -8.76
N ARG A 125 -9.41 2.29 -8.52
CA ARG A 125 -8.99 2.83 -7.22
C ARG A 125 -10.06 2.59 -6.16
N PHE A 126 -9.61 2.20 -4.98
CA PHE A 126 -10.42 2.02 -3.79
C PHE A 126 -9.58 2.27 -2.54
N SER A 127 -10.20 2.60 -1.42
CA SER A 127 -9.50 2.78 -0.15
C SER A 127 -9.78 1.62 0.79
N LEU A 128 -8.73 0.98 1.30
CA LEU A 128 -8.85 -0.06 2.32
C LEU A 128 -8.69 0.54 3.72
N ARG A 129 -9.32 -0.11 4.71
CA ARG A 129 -9.24 0.32 6.11
C ARG A 129 -7.86 0.02 6.69
N THR A 130 -7.38 0.83 7.63
CA THR A 130 -6.09 0.60 8.32
C THR A 130 -6.04 -0.75 9.04
N THR A 131 -7.18 -1.29 9.49
CA THR A 131 -7.26 -2.65 10.06
C THR A 131 -6.88 -3.72 9.03
N THR A 132 -7.18 -3.50 7.75
CA THR A 132 -6.77 -4.37 6.65
C THR A 132 -5.27 -4.36 6.45
N LYS A 133 -4.59 -3.22 6.67
CA LYS A 133 -3.13 -3.15 6.62
C LYS A 133 -2.48 -4.12 7.60
N ARG A 134 -3.01 -4.22 8.83
CA ARG A 134 -2.50 -5.15 9.85
C ARG A 134 -2.55 -6.61 9.39
N LEU A 135 -3.57 -6.99 8.64
CA LEU A 135 -3.67 -8.34 8.06
C LEU A 135 -2.56 -8.60 7.03
N PHE A 136 -2.29 -7.64 6.15
CA PHE A 136 -1.20 -7.75 5.19
C PHE A 136 0.15 -7.85 5.91
N ASP A 137 0.40 -6.93 6.85
CA ASP A 137 1.63 -6.90 7.66
C ASP A 137 1.83 -8.26 8.36
N SER A 138 0.82 -8.78 9.06
CA SER A 138 0.89 -10.07 9.75
C SER A 138 1.10 -11.24 8.78
N THR A 139 0.38 -11.27 7.65
CA THR A 139 0.49 -12.33 6.65
C THR A 139 1.89 -12.37 6.03
N SER A 140 2.46 -11.21 5.71
CA SER A 140 3.78 -11.11 5.10
C SER A 140 4.91 -11.48 6.05
N ALA A 141 4.76 -11.18 7.35
CA ALA A 141 5.68 -11.61 8.40
C ALA A 141 5.59 -13.13 8.63
N GLU A 142 4.38 -13.66 8.81
CA GLU A 142 4.13 -15.11 8.99
C GLU A 142 4.70 -15.94 7.83
N GLN A 143 4.62 -15.43 6.61
CA GLN A 143 5.02 -16.16 5.41
C GLN A 143 6.43 -15.80 4.93
N GLY A 144 7.12 -14.85 5.56
CA GLY A 144 8.52 -14.53 5.26
C GLY A 144 8.77 -13.72 3.99
N PHE A 145 7.78 -12.94 3.51
CA PHE A 145 7.95 -12.07 2.33
C PHE A 145 7.84 -10.57 2.63
N ALA A 146 7.81 -10.17 3.91
CA ALA A 146 7.73 -8.76 4.31
C ALA A 146 8.87 -7.88 3.76
N GLY A 147 10.05 -8.47 3.50
CA GLY A 147 11.20 -7.79 2.91
C GLY A 147 11.19 -7.71 1.37
N ASN A 148 10.17 -8.26 0.69
CA ASN A 148 10.12 -8.24 -0.77
C ASN A 148 9.81 -6.80 -1.26
N PRO A 149 10.64 -6.20 -2.15
CA PRO A 149 10.46 -4.81 -2.58
C PRO A 149 9.15 -4.59 -3.34
N ASN A 150 8.70 -5.58 -4.14
CA ASN A 150 7.41 -5.48 -4.84
C ASN A 150 6.24 -5.52 -3.86
N TYR A 151 6.36 -6.29 -2.78
CA TYR A 151 5.35 -6.30 -1.72
C TYR A 151 5.31 -4.98 -0.97
N GLN A 152 6.47 -4.39 -0.66
CA GLN A 152 6.54 -3.09 0.01
C GLN A 152 5.93 -1.98 -0.84
N GLY A 153 6.27 -1.92 -2.13
CA GLY A 153 5.65 -0.98 -3.08
C GLY A 153 4.13 -1.16 -3.18
N PHE A 154 3.67 -2.42 -3.19
CA PHE A 154 2.25 -2.75 -3.17
C PHE A 154 1.53 -2.23 -1.92
N ILE A 155 2.07 -2.47 -0.72
CA ILE A 155 1.47 -1.98 0.53
C ILE A 155 1.50 -0.46 0.59
N GLN A 156 2.56 0.19 0.14
CA GLN A 156 2.65 1.65 0.09
C GLN A 156 1.61 2.24 -0.87
N ALA A 157 1.33 1.59 -1.99
CA ALA A 157 0.32 2.04 -2.95
C ALA A 157 -1.11 1.90 -2.40
N LEU A 158 -1.42 0.80 -1.68
CA LEU A 158 -2.75 0.57 -1.11
C LEU A 158 -3.00 1.34 0.19
N PHE A 159 -1.94 1.60 0.96
CA PHE A 159 -1.97 2.32 2.22
C PHE A 159 -0.96 3.46 2.18
N PRO A 160 -1.18 4.45 1.30
CA PRO A 160 -0.29 5.60 1.23
C PRO A 160 -0.24 6.24 2.61
N GLN A 161 0.98 6.43 3.12
CA GLN A 161 1.17 7.19 4.35
C GLN A 161 0.73 8.62 4.05
N LYS A 162 -0.44 9.01 4.55
CA LYS A 162 -0.84 10.41 4.56
C LYS A 162 0.04 11.10 5.58
N ILE A 163 1.15 11.66 5.12
CA ILE A 163 1.90 12.64 5.91
C ILE A 163 0.96 13.84 6.01
N GLN A 164 0.34 14.00 7.16
CA GLN A 164 -0.42 15.20 7.47
C GLN A 164 0.58 16.29 7.81
N PHE A 165 0.67 17.29 6.95
CA PHE A 165 1.41 18.50 7.27
C PHE A 165 0.58 19.33 8.22
N ALA A 166 1.25 19.81 9.26
CA ALA A 166 0.65 20.46 10.38
C ALA A 166 1.52 21.66 10.73
N TYR A 167 1.00 22.86 10.51
CA TYR A 167 1.68 24.10 10.92
C TYR A 167 1.47 24.30 12.40
N SER A 168 2.54 24.16 13.17
CA SER A 168 2.47 24.43 14.60
C SER A 168 2.26 25.94 14.80
N LEU A 169 1.10 26.33 15.35
CA LEU A 169 0.81 27.72 15.74
C LEU A 169 1.33 27.99 17.15
N ILE A 170 2.53 27.48 17.45
CA ILE A 170 3.15 27.59 18.78
C ILE A 170 3.50 29.06 19.03
N ARG A 171 3.16 29.55 20.22
CA ARG A 171 3.51 30.92 20.61
C ARG A 171 5.03 31.02 20.76
N PRO A 172 5.65 32.16 20.39
CA PRO A 172 7.11 32.32 20.50
C PRO A 172 7.69 31.97 21.87
N ASN A 173 6.97 32.31 22.95
CA ASN A 173 7.42 32.04 24.32
C ASN A 173 7.35 30.55 24.71
N ASP A 174 6.53 29.75 24.01
CA ASP A 174 6.36 28.32 24.27
C ASP A 174 7.33 27.46 23.44
N LEU A 175 8.05 28.08 22.49
CA LEU A 175 8.92 27.37 21.56
C LEU A 175 10.03 26.59 22.27
N SER A 176 10.70 27.19 23.28
CA SER A 176 11.76 26.51 24.02
C SER A 176 11.23 25.26 24.73
N SER A 177 10.11 25.39 25.45
CA SER A 177 9.50 24.27 26.18
C SER A 177 8.99 23.19 25.23
N PHE A 178 8.50 23.55 24.05
CA PHE A 178 8.13 22.59 23.03
C PHE A 178 9.36 21.80 22.55
N LEU A 179 10.45 22.49 22.20
CA LEU A 179 11.69 21.84 21.75
C LEU A 179 12.31 20.94 22.83
N GLU A 180 12.26 21.34 24.09
CA GLU A 180 12.66 20.49 25.23
C GLU A 180 11.80 19.21 25.31
N THR A 181 10.49 19.34 25.11
CA THR A 181 9.56 18.21 25.12
C THR A 181 9.83 17.27 23.93
N VAL A 182 10.11 17.83 22.75
CA VAL A 182 10.52 17.05 21.56
C VAL A 182 11.82 16.32 21.83
N LEU A 183 12.80 16.98 22.45
CA LEU A 183 14.09 16.38 22.80
C LEU A 183 13.92 15.21 23.79
N GLU A 184 13.06 15.36 24.80
CA GLU A 184 12.67 14.27 25.68
C GLU A 184 12.04 13.10 24.88
N GLY A 185 11.16 13.42 23.94
CA GLY A 185 10.57 12.45 23.01
C GLY A 185 11.62 11.69 22.18
N ILE A 186 12.68 12.37 21.74
CA ILE A 186 13.79 11.71 21.03
C ILE A 186 14.48 10.69 21.94
N TYR A 187 14.89 11.12 23.14
CA TYR A 187 15.64 10.27 24.07
C TYR A 187 14.85 9.08 24.61
N THR A 188 13.52 9.18 24.61
CA THR A 188 12.62 8.11 25.06
C THR A 188 12.19 7.17 23.91
N SER A 189 12.42 7.56 22.66
CA SER A 189 12.04 6.80 21.46
C SER A 189 12.72 5.43 21.36
N GLN A 190 12.06 4.49 20.67
CA GLN A 190 12.62 3.16 20.41
C GLN A 190 13.86 3.20 19.51
N GLN A 191 13.86 4.08 18.51
CA GLN A 191 15.00 4.26 17.61
C GLN A 191 16.26 4.66 18.39
N TRP A 192 16.14 5.61 19.32
CA TRP A 192 17.24 6.03 20.18
C TRP A 192 17.79 4.86 21.01
N LYS A 193 16.91 4.06 21.62
CA LYS A 193 17.30 2.90 22.42
C LYS A 193 18.11 1.89 21.60
N ILE A 194 17.61 1.52 20.41
CA ILE A 194 18.28 0.59 19.49
C ILE A 194 19.68 1.10 19.12
N GLU A 195 19.82 2.38 18.78
CA GLU A 195 21.11 2.97 18.40
C GLU A 195 22.12 2.99 19.55
N ARG A 196 21.66 3.24 20.78
CA ARG A 196 22.52 3.21 21.97
C ARG A 196 22.96 1.80 22.33
N GLU A 197 22.08 0.81 22.20
CA GLU A 197 22.39 -0.61 22.41
C GLU A 197 23.44 -1.11 21.41
N GLN A 198 23.44 -0.58 20.19
CA GLN A 198 24.43 -0.88 19.15
C GLN A 198 25.76 -0.12 19.33
N GLY A 199 25.89 0.74 20.34
CA GLY A 199 27.10 1.54 20.59
C GLY A 199 27.33 2.66 19.57
N GLY A 200 26.30 3.06 18.83
CA GLY A 200 26.37 4.15 17.86
C GLY A 200 26.68 5.50 18.52
N LYS A 201 27.54 6.31 17.91
CA LYS A 201 27.82 7.68 18.38
C LYS A 201 26.85 8.70 17.79
N THR A 202 26.30 8.42 16.63
CA THR A 202 25.33 9.26 15.91
C THR A 202 23.90 8.79 16.17
N SER A 203 22.91 9.62 15.83
CA SER A 203 21.51 9.22 15.86
C SER A 203 20.80 9.55 14.56
N GLY A 204 19.97 8.63 14.09
CA GLY A 204 19.06 8.81 12.96
C GLY A 204 17.71 9.43 13.35
N CYS A 205 17.51 9.80 14.62
CA CYS A 205 16.25 10.38 15.08
C CYS A 205 15.97 11.79 14.52
N ILE A 206 16.93 12.44 13.88
CA ILE A 206 16.78 13.76 13.25
C ILE A 206 17.29 13.67 11.82
N THR A 207 16.45 14.02 10.85
CA THR A 207 16.82 14.15 9.44
C THR A 207 16.52 15.57 8.98
N ILE A 208 17.53 16.28 8.48
CA ILE A 208 17.39 17.66 8.01
C ILE A 208 17.54 17.68 6.49
N PHE A 209 16.56 18.24 5.79
CA PHE A 209 16.62 18.56 4.37
C PHE A 209 17.06 20.01 4.22
N VAL A 210 18.26 20.20 3.70
CA VAL A 210 18.84 21.52 3.45
C VAL A 210 18.75 21.78 1.95
N PRO A 211 17.88 22.70 1.48
CA PRO A 211 17.81 23.06 0.08
C PRO A 211 19.08 23.81 -0.36
N THR A 212 19.38 23.76 -1.65
CA THR A 212 20.51 24.51 -2.25
C THR A 212 19.98 25.85 -2.78
N GLY A 213 19.89 26.86 -1.94
CA GLY A 213 19.35 28.18 -2.29
C GLY A 213 18.96 29.02 -1.07
N GLU A 214 18.12 30.04 -1.28
CA GLU A 214 17.55 30.89 -0.22
C GLU A 214 16.24 30.33 0.37
N GLU A 215 15.99 29.02 0.20
CA GLU A 215 14.79 28.36 0.71
C GLU A 215 14.96 27.90 2.16
N ASP A 216 13.86 27.90 2.92
CA ASP A 216 13.84 27.37 4.28
C ASP A 216 14.04 25.84 4.27
N GLY A 217 14.81 25.33 5.24
CA GLY A 217 15.03 23.90 5.43
C GLY A 217 13.84 23.22 6.09
N SER A 218 13.72 21.90 5.90
CA SER A 218 12.75 21.08 6.65
C SER A 218 13.46 20.03 7.49
N CYS A 219 12.85 19.65 8.61
CA CYS A 219 13.40 18.66 9.53
C CYS A 219 12.33 17.63 9.88
N ASN A 220 12.68 16.36 9.75
CA ASN A 220 11.90 15.24 10.27
C ASN A 220 12.52 14.77 11.59
N ILE A 221 11.71 14.69 12.63
CA ILE A 221 12.13 14.27 13.96
C ILE A 221 11.35 13.00 14.35
N VAL A 222 12.07 11.96 14.72
CA VAL A 222 11.53 10.71 15.27
C VAL A 222 11.50 10.83 16.79
N VAL A 223 10.30 10.74 17.35
CA VAL A 223 10.04 10.89 18.78
C VAL A 223 9.16 9.76 19.29
N ASP A 224 9.19 9.50 20.59
CA ASP A 224 8.20 8.66 21.25
C ASP A 224 6.79 9.21 21.02
N GLN A 225 5.88 8.33 20.60
CA GLN A 225 4.52 8.70 20.25
C GLN A 225 3.75 9.26 21.46
N THR A 226 3.96 8.71 22.65
CA THR A 226 3.21 9.11 23.86
C THR A 226 3.60 10.53 24.25
N VAL A 227 4.90 10.79 24.33
CA VAL A 227 5.45 12.12 24.66
C VAL A 227 5.04 13.16 23.62
N LEU A 228 5.05 12.81 22.33
CA LEU A 228 4.60 13.72 21.27
C LEU A 228 3.12 14.07 21.39
N MET A 229 2.25 13.09 21.65
CA MET A 229 0.82 13.35 21.80
C MET A 229 0.54 14.22 23.03
N GLU A 230 1.24 14.00 24.14
CA GLU A 230 1.18 14.87 25.31
C GLU A 230 1.63 16.29 24.97
N ALA A 231 2.71 16.46 24.21
CA ALA A 231 3.17 17.77 23.74
C ALA A 231 2.10 18.45 22.87
N ILE A 232 1.51 17.73 21.90
CA ILE A 232 0.45 18.25 21.03
C ILE A 232 -0.71 18.79 21.86
N HIS A 233 -1.16 18.05 22.88
CA HIS A 233 -2.23 18.52 23.77
C HIS A 233 -1.79 19.71 24.64
N LYS A 234 -0.61 19.63 25.26
CA LYS A 234 -0.06 20.66 26.14
C LYS A 234 0.09 22.02 25.43
N PHE A 235 0.53 21.99 24.17
CA PHE A 235 0.77 23.19 23.36
C PHE A 235 -0.39 23.53 22.43
N GLN A 236 -1.57 22.92 22.64
CA GLN A 236 -2.80 23.21 21.89
C GLN A 236 -2.66 23.05 20.36
N LEU A 237 -1.83 22.09 19.95
CA LEU A 237 -1.68 21.71 18.54
C LEU A 237 -2.83 20.79 18.06
N SER A 238 -3.88 20.60 18.86
CA SER A 238 -5.05 19.83 18.44
C SER A 238 -5.88 20.55 17.36
N ASP A 239 -5.73 21.87 17.22
CA ASP A 239 -6.43 22.70 16.22
C ASP A 239 -5.62 22.87 14.92
N LEU A 240 -4.71 21.94 14.64
CA LEU A 240 -3.96 21.92 13.39
C LEU A 240 -4.94 21.91 12.22
N LYS A 241 -4.92 22.99 11.43
CA LYS A 241 -5.55 23.00 10.11
C LYS A 241 -4.80 21.98 9.27
N LEU A 242 -5.44 20.85 9.05
CA LEU A 242 -5.02 19.86 8.09
C LEU A 242 -5.37 20.42 6.71
N GLU A 243 -4.35 20.61 5.87
CA GLU A 243 -4.54 20.78 4.42
C GLU A 243 -4.72 19.41 3.74
#